data_AF-Q3TYG3-F1
#
_entry.id   AF-Q3TYG3-F1
#
_cell.length_a   1.000
_cell.length_b   1.000
_cell.length_c   1.000
_cell.angle_alpha   90.00
_cell.angle_beta   90.00
_cell.angle_gamma   90.00
#
_symmetry.space_group_name_H-M   'P 1'
#
loop_
_entity.id
_entity.type
_entity.pdbx_description
1 polymer ?
#
loop_
_entity_poly.entity_id
_entity_poly.type
_entity_poly.pdbx_seq_one_letter_code
_entity_poly.pdbx_strand_id
1 'polypeptide(L)'
;MAGDLVATKIVELSKKNRGLMAESESAKVRIKQLTNRIQELEHQLQMASAKPPSKGATDAGAKPLKTQTGDRALLETPEVKALQDRLAATNLKMSDLRNQIQSAKQELRVAQKVLANEVGEDVNIQQLLASPGTWRGRAQQILVLQSRRIFFN
;
A
#
# COMPACT_ATOMS: atom_id res chain seq x y z
N MET A 1 -37.26 -6.93 15.51
CA MET A 1 -36.90 -5.91 14.49
C MET A 1 -35.41 -5.57 14.47
N ALA A 2 -34.70 -5.41 15.60
CA ALA A 2 -33.25 -5.10 15.58
C ALA A 2 -32.36 -6.21 14.96
N GLY A 3 -32.73 -7.49 15.13
CA GLY A 3 -31.98 -8.64 14.57
C GLY A 3 -31.93 -8.67 13.03
N ASP A 4 -33.03 -8.36 12.35
CA ASP A 4 -33.08 -8.31 10.89
C ASP A 4 -32.19 -7.20 10.31
N LEU A 5 -32.08 -6.08 11.01
CA LEU A 5 -31.23 -4.96 10.59
C LEU A 5 -29.74 -5.35 10.67
N VAL A 6 -29.35 -6.06 11.72
CA VAL A 6 -27.99 -6.59 11.89
C VAL A 6 -27.67 -7.65 10.84
N ALA A 7 -28.59 -8.59 10.59
CA ALA A 7 -28.41 -9.63 9.57
C ALA A 7 -28.23 -9.02 8.17
N THR A 8 -29.03 -8.01 7.82
CA THR A 8 -28.91 -7.29 6.56
C THR A 8 -27.54 -6.61 6.42
N LYS A 9 -27.05 -5.98 7.51
CA LYS A 9 -25.75 -5.31 7.48
C LYS A 9 -24.58 -6.29 7.35
N ILE A 10 -24.66 -7.46 7.98
CA ILE A 10 -23.65 -8.53 7.84
C ILE A 10 -23.55 -8.99 6.39
N VAL A 11 -24.69 -9.21 5.71
CA VAL A 11 -24.71 -9.62 4.30
C VAL A 11 -24.14 -8.54 3.40
N GLU A 12 -24.51 -7.28 3.62
CA GLU A 12 -23.98 -6.13 2.86
C GLU A 12 -22.46 -6.02 3.00
N LEU A 13 -21.95 -6.05 4.23
CA LEU A 13 -20.51 -6.01 4.51
C LEU A 13 -19.78 -7.21 3.90
N SER A 14 -20.37 -8.40 3.95
CA SER A 14 -19.80 -9.61 3.35
C SER A 14 -19.71 -9.51 1.82
N LYS A 15 -20.69 -8.88 1.16
CA LYS A 15 -20.64 -8.60 -0.28
C LYS A 15 -19.54 -7.58 -0.60
N LYS A 16 -19.45 -6.50 0.18
CA LYS A 16 -18.40 -5.48 0.02
C LYS A 16 -17.00 -6.07 0.23
N ASN A 17 -16.82 -6.92 1.23
CA ASN A 17 -15.54 -7.56 1.52
C ASN A 17 -15.10 -8.50 0.37
N ARG A 18 -16.02 -9.26 -0.23
CA ARG A 18 -15.74 -10.04 -1.44
C ARG A 18 -15.30 -9.18 -2.63
N GLY A 19 -15.97 -8.04 -2.85
CA GLY A 19 -15.59 -7.09 -3.90
C GLY A 19 -14.17 -6.55 -3.69
N LEU A 20 -13.88 -6.08 -2.47
CA LEU A 20 -12.55 -5.56 -2.12
C LEU A 20 -11.44 -6.61 -2.27
N MET A 21 -11.72 -7.88 -1.94
CA MET A 21 -10.77 -8.97 -2.12
C MET A 21 -10.43 -9.19 -3.61
N ALA A 22 -11.44 -9.19 -4.48
CA ALA A 22 -11.25 -9.33 -5.92
C ALA A 22 -10.45 -8.15 -6.51
N GLU A 23 -10.76 -6.93 -6.09
CA GLU A 23 -10.02 -5.73 -6.50
C GLU A 23 -8.56 -5.76 -6.02
N SER A 24 -8.31 -6.24 -4.80
CA SER A 24 -6.96 -6.38 -4.25
C SER A 24 -6.11 -7.37 -5.05
N GLU A 25 -6.65 -8.55 -5.38
CA GLU A 25 -5.94 -9.53 -6.19
C GLU A 25 -5.65 -9.02 -7.60
N SER A 26 -6.62 -8.37 -8.25
CA SER A 26 -6.42 -7.70 -9.55
C SER A 26 -5.32 -6.62 -9.48
N ALA A 27 -5.27 -5.85 -8.39
CA ALA A 27 -4.22 -4.87 -8.18
C ALA A 27 -2.84 -5.53 -7.99
N LYS A 28 -2.73 -6.62 -7.23
CA LYS A 28 -1.48 -7.38 -7.05
C LYS A 28 -0.95 -7.91 -8.39
N VAL A 29 -1.83 -8.43 -9.25
CA VAL A 29 -1.44 -8.90 -10.60
C VAL A 29 -0.89 -7.75 -11.45
N ARG A 30 -1.59 -6.61 -11.48
CA ARG A 30 -1.12 -5.43 -12.22
C ARG A 30 0.21 -4.89 -11.69
N ILE A 31 0.42 -4.89 -10.37
CA ILE A 31 1.70 -4.52 -9.77
C ILE A 31 2.82 -5.43 -10.29
N LYS A 32 2.63 -6.76 -10.25
CA LYS A 32 3.64 -7.70 -10.76
C LYS A 32 3.95 -7.45 -12.24
N GLN A 33 2.93 -7.25 -13.07
CA GLN A 33 3.11 -6.96 -14.50
C GLN A 33 3.92 -5.68 -14.73
N LEU A 34 3.59 -4.60 -14.01
CA LEU A 34 4.29 -3.33 -14.12
C LEU A 34 5.73 -3.41 -13.59
N THR A 35 5.96 -4.14 -12.48
CA THR A 35 7.31 -4.38 -11.96
C THR A 35 8.18 -5.11 -12.97
N ASN A 36 7.67 -6.17 -13.60
CA ASN A 36 8.42 -6.88 -14.64
C ASN A 36 8.75 -5.97 -15.83
N ARG A 37 7.79 -5.11 -16.24
CA ARG A 37 8.01 -4.17 -17.33
C ARG A 37 9.06 -3.11 -17.00
N ILE A 38 9.09 -2.62 -15.76
CA ILE A 38 10.12 -1.69 -15.28
C ILE A 38 11.49 -2.35 -15.37
N GLN A 39 11.64 -3.57 -14.83
CA GLN A 39 12.91 -4.31 -14.87
C GLN A 39 13.41 -4.54 -16.31
N GLU A 40 12.50 -4.88 -17.22
CA GLU A 40 12.85 -5.05 -18.63
C GLU A 40 13.35 -3.75 -19.27
N LEU A 41 12.67 -2.63 -19.01
CA LEU A 41 13.07 -1.32 -19.52
C LEU A 41 14.39 -0.85 -18.92
N GLU A 42 14.60 -1.06 -17.62
CA GLU A 42 15.88 -0.79 -16.94
C GLU A 42 17.01 -1.61 -17.58
N HIS A 43 16.80 -2.89 -17.85
CA HIS A 43 17.77 -3.74 -18.54
C HIS A 43 18.06 -3.25 -19.97
N GLN A 44 17.04 -2.85 -20.73
CA GLN A 44 17.22 -2.29 -22.08
C GLN A 44 18.04 -0.99 -22.06
N LEU A 45 17.80 -0.10 -21.09
CA LEU A 45 18.58 1.13 -20.91
C LEU A 45 20.04 0.83 -20.55
N GLN A 46 20.27 -0.14 -19.66
CA GLN A 46 21.62 -0.59 -19.30
C GLN A 46 22.39 -1.10 -20.52
N MET A 47 21.74 -1.93 -21.36
CA MET A 47 22.31 -2.49 -22.58
C MET A 47 22.58 -1.42 -23.65
N ALA A 48 21.68 -0.44 -23.80
CA ALA A 48 21.86 0.68 -24.72
C ALA A 48 23.02 1.60 -24.28
N SER A 49 23.18 1.82 -22.97
CA SER A 49 24.29 2.61 -22.40
C SER A 49 25.64 1.88 -22.45
N ALA A 50 25.67 0.55 -22.58
CA ALA A 50 26.88 -0.24 -22.66
C ALA A 50 27.45 -0.40 -24.09
N LYS A 51 26.79 0.17 -25.12
CA LYS A 51 27.29 0.14 -26.50
C LYS A 51 28.27 1.30 -26.74
N PRO A 52 29.59 1.05 -26.87
CA PRO A 52 30.55 2.13 -27.12
C PRO A 52 30.37 2.70 -28.54
N PRO A 53 30.62 4.00 -28.76
CA PRO A 53 30.73 4.56 -30.10
C PRO A 53 31.91 3.89 -30.81
N SER A 54 31.67 3.23 -31.94
CA SER A 54 32.76 2.71 -32.76
C SER A 54 33.52 3.90 -33.35
N LYS A 55 34.69 4.20 -32.78
CA LYS A 55 35.65 5.16 -33.33
C LYS A 55 36.11 4.66 -34.70
N GLY A 56 35.77 5.42 -35.74
CA GLY A 56 36.49 5.45 -37.01
C GLY A 56 37.08 6.85 -37.18
N ALA A 57 38.39 6.95 -37.08
CA ALA A 57 39.15 8.19 -37.17
C ALA A 57 39.33 8.63 -38.63
N THR A 58 39.23 9.94 -38.89
CA THR A 58 40.24 10.69 -39.66
C THR A 58 40.11 12.18 -39.37
N ASP A 59 41.27 12.80 -39.30
CA ASP A 59 41.67 14.11 -38.81
C ASP A 59 41.25 15.29 -39.72
N ALA A 60 41.15 16.49 -39.12
CA ALA A 60 41.49 17.81 -39.66
C ALA A 60 40.49 18.94 -39.29
N GLY A 61 40.99 19.92 -38.52
CA GLY A 61 40.81 21.34 -38.87
C GLY A 61 39.62 22.11 -38.25
N ALA A 62 39.94 22.90 -37.22
CA ALA A 62 39.46 24.27 -36.95
C ALA A 62 37.97 24.65 -37.18
N LYS A 63 37.25 24.94 -36.07
CA LYS A 63 36.51 26.20 -35.80
C LYS A 63 35.71 26.12 -34.49
N PRO A 64 35.70 27.16 -33.64
CA PRO A 64 34.77 27.24 -32.52
C PRO A 64 33.45 27.83 -33.02
N LEU A 65 32.43 27.00 -33.20
CA LEU A 65 31.09 27.49 -33.53
C LEU A 65 30.08 27.04 -32.49
N LYS A 66 29.74 27.99 -31.62
CA LYS A 66 28.48 28.04 -30.89
C LYS A 66 27.36 27.60 -31.83
N THR A 67 26.83 26.40 -31.63
CA THR A 67 25.60 25.96 -32.27
C THR A 67 24.77 25.19 -31.25
N GLN A 68 23.73 25.90 -30.82
CA GLN A 68 22.41 25.35 -30.53
C GLN A 68 22.27 24.51 -29.27
N THR A 69 22.16 25.24 -28.16
CA THR A 69 21.09 25.07 -27.15
C THR A 69 19.69 25.14 -27.78
N GLY A 70 19.38 24.27 -28.74
CA GLY A 70 18.22 24.44 -29.62
C GLY A 70 17.55 23.17 -30.10
N ASP A 71 17.79 22.01 -29.47
CA ASP A 71 17.13 20.77 -29.88
C ASP A 71 16.70 19.88 -28.70
N ARG A 72 16.27 20.51 -27.61
CA ARG A 72 15.52 19.83 -26.53
C ARG A 72 14.02 20.15 -26.55
N ALA A 73 13.56 20.83 -27.59
CA ALA A 73 12.18 21.31 -27.71
C ALA A 73 11.34 20.57 -28.76
N LEU A 74 11.91 19.65 -29.55
CA LEU A 74 11.23 19.13 -30.76
C LEU A 74 11.00 17.61 -30.80
N LEU A 75 11.06 16.91 -29.66
CA LEU A 75 10.55 15.54 -29.55
C LEU A 75 9.77 15.30 -28.25
N GLU A 76 9.04 16.31 -27.75
CA GLU A 76 7.81 16.00 -26.99
C GLU A 76 6.76 15.57 -28.02
N THR A 77 6.85 14.32 -28.47
CA THR A 77 5.66 13.71 -29.08
C THR A 77 4.56 13.73 -28.02
N PRO A 78 3.30 13.99 -28.38
CA PRO A 78 2.20 14.07 -27.41
C PRO A 78 2.07 12.78 -26.57
N GLU A 79 2.54 11.65 -27.12
CA GLU A 79 2.69 10.39 -26.40
C GLU A 79 3.71 10.45 -25.26
N VAL A 80 4.89 11.04 -25.46
CA VAL A 80 5.92 11.15 -24.39
C VAL A 80 5.38 12.00 -23.24
N LYS A 81 4.71 13.12 -23.55
CA LYS A 81 4.09 13.98 -22.55
C LYS A 81 2.97 13.26 -21.79
N ALA A 82 2.08 12.56 -22.50
CA ALA A 82 1.02 11.76 -21.88
C ALA A 82 1.58 10.63 -20.99
N LEU A 83 2.68 9.98 -21.42
CA LEU A 83 3.37 8.98 -20.62
C LEU A 83 4.01 9.59 -19.37
N GLN A 84 4.55 10.80 -19.48
CA GLN A 84 5.19 11.52 -18.37
C GLN A 84 4.16 12.00 -17.34
N ASP A 85 3.02 12.51 -17.78
CA ASP A 85 1.89 12.86 -16.91
C ASP A 85 1.32 11.61 -16.22
N ARG A 86 1.19 10.49 -16.95
CA ARG A 86 0.74 9.21 -16.37
C ARG A 86 1.74 8.65 -15.36
N LEU A 87 3.04 8.81 -15.61
CA LEU A 87 4.09 8.45 -14.66
C LEU A 87 4.00 9.31 -13.40
N ALA A 88 3.84 10.63 -13.54
CA ALA A 88 3.68 11.55 -12.43
C ALA A 88 2.43 11.23 -11.59
N ALA A 89 1.29 11.00 -12.24
CA ALA A 89 0.04 10.61 -11.57
C ALA A 89 0.19 9.27 -10.83
N THR A 90 0.89 8.30 -11.41
CA THR A 90 1.14 7.00 -10.77
C THR A 90 2.09 7.13 -9.59
N ASN A 91 3.14 7.93 -9.69
CA ASN A 91 4.06 8.22 -8.58
C ASN A 91 3.37 8.92 -7.42
N LEU A 92 2.48 9.88 -7.71
CA LEU A 92 1.65 10.54 -6.71
C LEU A 92 0.76 9.51 -5.99
N LYS A 93 0.09 8.64 -6.75
CA LYS A 93 -0.76 7.57 -6.18
C LYS A 93 0.05 6.57 -5.36
N MET A 94 1.27 6.24 -5.78
CA MET A 94 2.16 5.37 -5.01
C MET A 94 2.55 6.02 -3.68
N SER A 95 2.85 7.31 -3.68
CA SER A 95 3.13 8.08 -2.46
C SER A 95 1.92 8.08 -1.51
N ASP A 96 0.72 8.34 -2.05
CA ASP A 96 -0.52 8.34 -1.28
C ASP A 96 -0.82 6.97 -0.65
N LEU A 97 -0.69 5.89 -1.42
CA LEU A 97 -0.87 4.54 -0.89
C LEU A 97 0.16 4.18 0.20
N ARG A 98 1.41 4.64 0.07
CA ARG A 98 2.42 4.48 1.13
C ARG A 98 1.98 5.18 2.41
N ASN A 99 1.44 6.40 2.30
CA ASN A 99 0.93 7.16 3.44
C ASN A 99 -0.28 6.46 4.09
N GLN A 100 -1.22 5.97 3.28
CA GLN A 100 -2.38 5.22 3.78
C GLN A 100 -1.95 3.96 4.54
N ILE A 101 -0.97 3.20 4.02
CA ILE A 101 -0.43 2.02 4.71
C ILE A 101 0.20 2.40 6.05
N GLN A 102 0.92 3.53 6.11
CA GLN A 102 1.50 4.01 7.36
C GLN A 102 0.43 4.41 8.38
N SER A 103 -0.63 5.10 7.94
CA SER A 103 -1.78 5.45 8.79
C SER A 103 -2.46 4.20 9.34
N ALA A 104 -2.82 3.25 8.46
CA ALA A 104 -3.47 2.00 8.84
C ALA A 104 -2.62 1.18 9.84
N LYS A 105 -1.29 1.16 9.66
CA LYS A 105 -0.37 0.52 10.62
C LYS A 105 -0.35 1.22 11.98
N GLN A 106 -0.49 2.54 12.02
CA GLN A 106 -0.56 3.30 13.26
C GLN A 106 -1.89 3.05 13.98
N GLU A 107 -3.00 3.13 13.25
CA GLU A 107 -4.33 2.82 13.78
C GLU A 107 -4.42 1.39 14.33
N LEU A 108 -3.84 0.41 13.61
CA LEU A 108 -3.75 -0.97 14.09
C LEU A 108 -2.99 -1.08 15.42
N ARG A 109 -1.87 -0.36 15.56
CA ARG A 109 -1.10 -0.33 16.81
C ARG A 109 -1.90 0.31 17.95
N VAL A 110 -2.68 1.35 17.68
CA VAL A 110 -3.56 1.96 18.69
C VAL A 110 -4.69 0.99 19.07
N ALA A 111 -5.34 0.36 18.10
CA ALA A 111 -6.39 -0.63 18.35
C ALA A 111 -5.87 -1.82 19.17
N GLN A 112 -4.66 -2.30 18.90
CA GLN A 112 -4.01 -3.35 19.68
C GLN A 112 -3.76 -2.92 21.13
N LYS A 113 -3.33 -1.67 21.37
CA LYS A 113 -3.16 -1.13 22.74
C LYS A 113 -4.48 -1.02 23.48
N VAL A 114 -5.52 -0.50 22.83
CA VAL A 114 -6.88 -0.42 23.42
C VAL A 114 -7.40 -1.82 23.74
N LEU A 115 -7.21 -2.78 22.83
CA LEU A 115 -7.59 -4.16 23.07
C LEU A 115 -6.81 -4.76 24.23
N ALA A 116 -5.49 -4.59 24.31
CA ALA A 116 -4.69 -5.01 25.47
C ALA A 116 -5.21 -4.39 26.78
N ASN A 117 -5.68 -3.13 26.73
CA ASN A 117 -6.32 -2.44 27.84
C ASN A 117 -7.72 -2.95 28.20
N GLU A 118 -8.35 -3.74 27.34
CA GLU A 118 -9.60 -4.43 27.65
C GLU A 118 -9.34 -5.89 28.06
N VAL A 119 -8.30 -6.52 27.49
CA VAL A 119 -8.03 -7.94 27.65
C VAL A 119 -7.20 -8.33 28.86
N GLY A 120 -6.22 -7.51 29.23
CA GLY A 120 -5.13 -7.91 30.13
C GLY A 120 -3.80 -7.68 29.43
N GLU A 121 -2.80 -7.10 30.12
CA GLU A 121 -1.46 -6.96 29.52
C GLU A 121 -0.80 -8.33 29.26
N ASP A 122 -1.16 -9.36 30.04
CA ASP A 122 -0.63 -10.72 29.92
C ASP A 122 -1.41 -11.65 28.99
N VAL A 123 -2.42 -11.13 28.27
CA VAL A 123 -3.31 -11.96 27.43
C VAL A 123 -2.86 -11.93 25.98
N ASN A 124 -2.55 -13.12 25.44
CA ASN A 124 -2.16 -13.26 24.05
C ASN A 124 -3.37 -13.07 23.10
N ILE A 125 -3.39 -11.93 22.41
CA ILE A 125 -4.45 -11.55 21.48
C ILE A 125 -4.61 -12.57 20.33
N GLN A 126 -3.52 -13.20 19.87
CA GLN A 126 -3.60 -14.21 18.80
C GLN A 126 -4.34 -15.47 19.26
N GLN A 127 -4.15 -15.88 20.51
CA GLN A 127 -4.87 -17.02 21.08
C GLN A 127 -6.35 -16.72 21.29
N LEU A 128 -6.69 -15.48 21.68
CA LEU A 128 -8.08 -15.03 21.75
C LEU A 128 -8.80 -15.09 20.40
N LEU A 129 -8.12 -14.69 19.33
CA LEU A 129 -8.66 -14.77 17.97
C LEU A 129 -8.85 -16.22 17.51
N ALA A 130 -7.99 -17.14 17.96
CA ALA A 130 -8.08 -18.55 17.63
C ALA A 130 -9.16 -19.32 18.42
N SER A 131 -9.61 -18.79 19.56
CA SER A 131 -10.63 -19.42 20.41
C SER A 131 -11.63 -18.38 20.94
N PRO A 132 -12.52 -17.87 20.06
CA PRO A 132 -13.52 -16.88 20.44
C PRO A 132 -14.58 -17.53 21.35
N GLY A 133 -14.73 -17.02 22.58
CA GLY A 133 -15.85 -17.38 23.47
C GLY A 133 -15.47 -17.74 24.91
N THR A 134 -14.21 -18.06 25.18
CA THR A 134 -13.77 -18.44 26.55
C THR A 134 -13.39 -17.23 27.40
N TRP A 135 -13.14 -16.09 26.78
CA TRP A 135 -12.57 -14.92 27.47
C TRP A 135 -13.62 -13.92 27.97
N ARG A 136 -13.39 -13.38 29.17
CA ARG A 136 -14.21 -12.34 29.80
C ARG A 136 -13.38 -11.07 30.03
N GLY A 137 -13.98 -9.94 29.66
CA GLY A 137 -13.48 -8.57 29.85
C GLY A 137 -12.94 -8.26 31.24
N ARG A 138 -11.91 -7.41 31.32
CA ARG A 138 -11.50 -6.83 32.62
C ARG A 138 -12.66 -6.11 33.30
N ALA A 139 -13.43 -5.31 32.56
CA ALA A 139 -14.64 -4.66 33.09
C ALA A 139 -15.65 -5.68 33.65
N GLN A 140 -15.86 -6.80 32.96
CA GLN A 140 -16.75 -7.86 33.44
C GLN A 140 -16.20 -8.57 34.68
N GLN A 141 -14.89 -8.84 34.73
CA GLN A 141 -14.24 -9.42 35.91
C GLN A 141 -14.37 -8.50 37.12
N ILE A 142 -14.14 -7.19 36.94
CA ILE A 142 -14.30 -6.19 38.00
C ILE A 142 -15.74 -6.19 38.52
N LEU A 143 -16.73 -6.14 37.62
CA LEU A 143 -18.15 -6.18 38.01
C LEU A 143 -18.49 -7.45 38.81
N VAL A 144 -18.06 -8.63 38.35
CA VAL A 144 -18.29 -9.90 39.06
C VAL A 144 -17.67 -9.89 40.46
N LEU A 145 -16.44 -9.36 40.58
CA LEU A 145 -15.76 -9.23 41.87
C LEU A 145 -16.47 -8.24 42.80
N GLN A 146 -16.95 -7.12 42.26
CA GLN A 146 -17.74 -6.13 43.01
C GLN A 146 -19.06 -6.74 43.50
N SER A 147 -19.79 -7.45 42.65
CA SER A 147 -21.04 -8.12 43.04
C SER A 147 -20.81 -9.13 44.16
N ARG A 148 -19.72 -9.92 44.09
CA ARG A 148 -19.35 -10.85 45.17
C ARG A 148 -19.03 -10.12 46.46
N ARG A 149 -18.26 -9.04 46.42
CA ARG A 149 -17.89 -8.27 47.63
C ARG A 149 -19.10 -7.66 48.34
N ILE A 150 -20.10 -7.23 47.58
CA ILE A 150 -21.38 -6.69 48.11
C ILE A 150 -22.20 -7.79 48.78
N PHE A 151 -22.19 -9.02 48.27
CA PHE A 151 -22.91 -10.14 48.86
C PHE A 151 -22.29 -10.69 50.17
N PHE A 152 -21.04 -10.33 50.47
CA PHE A 152 -20.29 -10.80 51.63
C PHE A 152 -20.12 -9.73 52.74
N ASN A 153 -20.68 -8.52 52.59
CA ASN A 153 -20.84 -7.53 53.66
C ASN A 153 -22.31 -7.45 54.06
#